data_AF-A0A436FS57-F1
#
_entry.id   AF-A0A436FS57-F1
#
_cell.length_a   1.000
_cell.length_b   1.000
_cell.length_c   1.000
_cell.angle_alpha   90.00
_cell.angle_beta   90.00
_cell.angle_gamma   90.00
#
_symmetry.space_group_name_H-M   'P 1'
#
loop_
_entity.id
_entity.type
_entity.pdbx_description
1 polymer ?
#
loop_
_entity_poly.entity_id
_entity_poly.type
_entity_poly.pdbx_seq_one_letter_code
_entity_poly.pdbx_strand_id
1 'polypeptide(L)' 'GPDNRYLLPASALLGASLLLLADAVARTIVAPAELPIGIVTAIAGAPFFLWILLRKRGVVDL' A
#
# COMPACT_ATOMS: atom_id res chain seq x y z
N GLY A 1 -17.92 19.60 1.22
CA GLY A 1 -17.46 18.34 0.62
C GLY A 1 -15.99 18.14 0.96
N PRO A 2 -15.46 16.91 0.97
CA PRO A 2 -14.03 16.73 1.16
C PRO A 2 -13.29 17.47 0.05
N ASP A 3 -12.32 18.30 0.43
CA ASP A 3 -11.58 19.10 -0.54
C ASP A 3 -10.55 18.21 -1.27
N ASN A 4 -10.98 17.63 -2.39
CA ASN A 4 -10.20 16.67 -3.16
C ASN A 4 -9.00 17.30 -3.91
N ARG A 5 -8.89 18.64 -3.90
CA ARG A 5 -7.86 19.40 -4.61
C ARG A 5 -6.44 19.05 -4.17
N TYR A 6 -6.27 18.77 -2.88
CA TYR A 6 -5.01 18.31 -2.29
C TYR A 6 -4.96 16.80 -2.15
N LEU A 7 -6.11 16.17 -1.94
CA LEU A 7 -6.24 14.74 -1.72
C LEU A 7 -5.87 13.93 -2.98
N LEU A 8 -6.26 14.40 -4.16
CA LEU A 8 -5.93 13.76 -5.44
C LEU A 8 -4.43 13.78 -5.74
N PRO A 9 -3.72 14.93 -5.76
CA PRO A 9 -2.28 14.93 -6.03
C PRO A 9 -1.49 14.21 -4.94
N ALA A 10 -1.86 14.35 -3.67
CA ALA A 10 -1.19 13.64 -2.58
C ALA A 10 -1.35 12.11 -2.69
N SER A 11 -2.56 11.62 -2.98
CA SER A 11 -2.82 10.19 -3.16
C SER A 11 -2.12 9.63 -4.40
N ALA A 12 -2.07 10.41 -5.49
CA ALA A 12 -1.35 10.02 -6.70
C ALA A 12 0.15 9.88 -6.45
N LEU A 13 0.77 10.85 -5.78
CA LEU A 13 2.20 10.80 -5.44
C LEU A 13 2.50 9.64 -4.49
N LEU A 14 1.72 9.49 -3.42
CA LEU A 14 1.92 8.42 -2.45
C LEU A 14 1.72 7.03 -3.07
N GLY A 15 0.68 6.86 -3.90
CA GLY A 15 0.42 5.61 -4.61
C GLY A 15 1.51 5.27 -5.62
N ALA A 16 1.99 6.26 -6.38
CA ALA A 16 3.09 6.08 -7.33
C ALA A 16 4.39 5.67 -6.63
N SER A 17 4.75 6.35 -5.54
CA SER A 17 5.94 6.02 -4.75
C SER A 17 5.86 4.62 -4.14
N LEU A 18 4.70 4.24 -3.58
CA LEU A 18 4.49 2.91 -3.01
C LEU A 18 4.62 1.81 -4.07
N LEU A 19 4.03 2.01 -5.26
CA LEU A 19 4.11 1.04 -6.36
C LEU A 19 5.54 0.88 -6.89
N LEU A 20 6.28 1.98 -7.08
CA LEU A 20 7.68 1.95 -7.50
C LEU A 20 8.56 1.18 -6.52
N LEU A 21 8.38 1.42 -5.22
CA LEU A 21 9.12 0.69 -4.19
C LEU A 21 8.75 -0.80 -4.19
N ALA A 22 7.46 -1.13 -4.32
CA ALA A 22 7.02 -2.52 -4.39
C ALA A 22 7.57 -3.24 -5.64
N ASP A 23 7.62 -2.57 -6.79
CA ASP A 23 8.17 -3.12 -8.04
C ASP A 23 9.68 -3.37 -7.91
N ALA A 24 10.42 -2.41 -7.36
CA ALA A 24 11.85 -2.55 -7.12
C ALA A 24 12.16 -3.71 -6.16
N VAL A 25 11.37 -3.86 -5.09
CA VAL A 25 11.49 -4.97 -4.14
C VAL A 25 11.14 -6.31 -4.80
N ALA A 26 10.07 -6.36 -5.60
CA ALA A 26 9.67 -7.58 -6.32
C ALA A 26 10.78 -8.07 -7.26
N ARG A 27 11.41 -7.16 -7.99
CA ARG A 27 12.49 -7.46 -8.94
C ARG A 27 13.80 -7.88 -8.27
N THR A 28 14.06 -7.44 -7.04
CA THR A 28 15.33 -7.70 -6.32
C THR A 28 15.29 -8.98 -5.49
N ILE A 29 14.14 -9.34 -4.91
CA ILE A 29 14.04 -10.52 -4.04
C ILE A 29 14.11 -11.83 -4.84
N VAL A 30 13.63 -11.85 -6.09
CA VAL A 30 13.47 -13.09 -6.87
C VAL A 30 14.11 -12.97 -8.26
N ALA A 31 15.35 -12.52 -8.38
CA ALA A 31 16.08 -12.77 -9.64
C ALA A 31 16.45 -14.27 -9.70
N PRO A 32 16.08 -15.07 -10.74
CA PRO A 32 15.59 -14.73 -12.09
C PRO A 32 14.09 -15.03 -12.35
N ALA A 33 13.27 -15.28 -11.32
CA ALA A 33 11.85 -15.60 -11.49
C ALA A 33 10.96 -14.37 -11.27
N GLU A 34 10.07 -14.08 -12.22
CA GLU A 34 9.21 -12.91 -12.15
C GLU A 34 8.18 -13.04 -11.01
N LEU A 35 8.48 -12.46 -9.85
CA LEU A 35 7.52 -12.40 -8.75
C LEU A 35 6.43 -11.38 -9.09
N PRO A 36 5.14 -11.77 -9.09
CA PRO A 36 4.05 -10.83 -9.32
C PRO A 36 4.06 -9.72 -8.27
N ILE A 37 4.20 -8.47 -8.69
CA ILE A 37 4.16 -7.29 -7.80
C ILE A 37 2.89 -7.25 -6.93
N GLY A 38 1.79 -7.83 -7.41
CA GLY A 38 0.54 -7.98 -6.67
C GLY A 38 0.68 -8.74 -5.35
N ILE A 39 1.60 -9.71 -5.25
CA ILE A 39 1.87 -10.44 -3.99
C ILE A 39 2.56 -9.51 -3.00
N VAL A 40 3.55 -8.74 -3.45
CA VAL A 40 4.30 -7.79 -2.61
C VAL A 40 3.37 -6.70 -2.08
N THR A 41 2.52 -6.13 -2.94
CA THR A 41 1.55 -5.11 -2.53
C THR A 41 0.45 -5.68 -1.65
N ALA A 42 0.02 -6.93 -1.85
CA ALA A 42 -0.97 -7.58 -0.98
C ALA A 42 -0.43 -7.84 0.44
N ILE A 43 0.83 -8.26 0.57
CA ILE A 43 1.48 -8.46 1.88
C ILE A 43 1.57 -7.14 2.67
N ALA A 44 1.78 -6.01 2.00
CA ALA A 44 1.75 -4.69 2.64
C ALA A 44 0.32 -4.18 2.89
N GLY A 45 -0.59 -4.39 1.93
CA GLY A 45 -1.96 -3.88 1.98
C GLY A 45 -2.86 -4.62 2.97
N ALA A 46 -2.72 -5.94 3.09
CA ALA A 46 -3.51 -6.75 4.02
C ALA A 46 -3.38 -6.31 5.49
N PRO A 47 -2.18 -6.16 6.08
CA PRO A 47 -2.04 -5.68 7.45
C PRO A 47 -2.51 -4.23 7.61
N PHE A 48 -2.27 -3.36 6.63
CA PHE A 48 -2.77 -1.98 6.66
C PHE A 48 -4.29 -1.92 6.67
N PHE A 49 -4.94 -2.71 5.82
CA PHE A 49 -6.40 -2.79 5.74
C PHE A 49 -6.99 -3.41 7.01
N LEU A 50 -6.36 -4.45 7.55
CA LEU A 50 -6.76 -5.09 8.80
C LEU A 50 -6.63 -4.10 9.97
N TRP A 51 -5.56 -3.31 10.02
CA TRP A 51 -5.39 -2.24 11.01
C TRP A 51 -6.51 -1.19 10.92
N ILE A 52 -6.85 -0.72 9.71
CA ILE A 52 -7.99 0.21 9.51
C ILE A 52 -9.29 -0.43 9.99
N LEU A 53 -9.52 -1.70 9.68
CA LEU A 53 -10.73 -2.43 10.08
C LEU A 53 -10.83 -2.55 11.61
N LEU A 54 -9.74 -2.91 12.28
CA LEU A 54 -9.70 -3.02 13.75
C LEU A 54 -9.87 -1.66 14.42
N ARG A 55 -9.25 -0.61 13.88
CA ARG A 55 -9.40 0.76 14.37
C ARG A 55 -10.83 1.26 14.23
N LYS A 56 -11.48 1.01 13.08
CA LYS A 56 -12.89 1.36 12.88
C LYS A 56 -13.84 0.55 13.78
N ARG A 57 -13.42 -0.64 14.21
CA ARG A 57 -14.18 -1.48 15.15
C ARG A 57 -13.92 -1.13 16.63
N GLY A 58 -13.05 -0.16 16.93
CA GLY A 58 -12.72 0.22 18.32
C GLY A 58 -11.98 -0.86 19.10
N VAL A 59 -11.34 -1.82 18.41
CA VAL A 59 -10.63 -2.93 19.06
C VAL A 59 -9.20 -2.54 19.44
N VAL A 60 -8.65 -1.52 18.78
CA VAL A 60 -7.29 -1.02 18.98
C VAL A 60 -7.38 0.49 19.21
N ASP A 61 -7.62 0.87 20.46
CA ASP A 61 -7.45 2.25 20.93
C ASP A 61 -6.03 2.37 21.49
N LEU A 62 -5.10 2.85 20.66
CA LEU A 62 -3.74 3.26 21.05
C LEU A 62 -3.66 4.79 21.00
#